data_AF-A0A4Y3NFT8-F1
#
_entry.id   AF-A0A4Y3NFT8-F1
#
_cell.length_a   1.000
_cell.length_b   1.000
_cell.length_c   1.000
_cell.angle_alpha   90.00
_cell.angle_beta   90.00
_cell.angle_gamma   90.00
#
_symmetry.space_group_name_H-M   'P 1'
#
loop_
_entity.id
_entity.type
_entity.pdbx_description
1 polymer ?
#
loop_
_entity_poly.entity_id
_entity_poly.type
_entity_poly.pdbx_seq_one_letter_code
_entity_poly.pdbx_strand_id
1 'polypeptide(L)'
;METIEEAGVEGLSLRQLARDVNVSHGAPAKHFRDKQALIDAVALAGFESMNRRIRDAAQSGADLRGRFVGVARAYVHFAVEHPALLTVMYSTKHHPDSSEELRNTGVQGIHVAQAMIAEAQEADALAPGNPETLAMVCFVSLHGTALLAAGGHLDGNSVEDVVTATTDTLWAGMAAGVPAAQPQLH
;
A
#
# COMPACT_ATOMS: atom_id res chain seq x y z
N MET A 1 24.84 -27.32 5.46
CA MET A 1 25.71 -26.17 5.77
C MET A 1 25.47 -25.18 4.67
N GLU A 2 24.32 -24.50 4.76
CA GLU A 2 23.93 -23.40 3.87
C GLU A 2 24.87 -22.23 4.19
N THR A 3 25.54 -21.73 3.16
CA THR A 3 26.73 -20.89 3.31
C THR A 3 26.35 -19.58 4.00
N ILE A 4 27.06 -19.26 5.09
CA ILE A 4 26.90 -18.04 5.90
C ILE A 4 26.98 -16.75 5.05
N GLU A 5 27.55 -16.83 3.85
CA GLU A 5 27.75 -15.70 2.94
C GLU A 5 26.44 -15.25 2.26
N GLU A 6 25.56 -16.16 1.81
CA GLU A 6 24.28 -15.80 1.18
C GLU A 6 23.25 -15.32 2.20
N ALA A 7 23.14 -16.03 3.33
CA ALA A 7 22.35 -15.58 4.48
C ALA A 7 22.89 -14.28 5.11
N GLY A 8 24.17 -13.96 4.89
CA GLY A 8 24.83 -12.77 5.39
C GLY A 8 24.30 -11.49 4.75
N VAL A 9 24.21 -11.43 3.42
CA VAL A 9 23.73 -10.24 2.69
C VAL A 9 22.22 -10.05 2.89
N GLU A 10 21.43 -11.11 2.75
CA GLU A 10 19.99 -11.06 3.00
C GLU A 10 19.66 -10.73 4.46
N GLY A 11 20.39 -11.35 5.40
CA GLY A 11 20.21 -11.13 6.83
C GLY A 11 20.63 -9.73 7.27
N LEU A 12 21.66 -9.14 6.65
CA LEU A 12 22.05 -7.74 6.87
C LEU A 12 21.01 -6.78 6.31
N SER A 13 20.45 -7.06 5.12
CA SER A 13 19.36 -6.28 4.52
C SER A 13 18.10 -6.30 5.40
N LEU A 14 17.69 -7.47 5.90
CA LEU A 14 16.53 -7.58 6.78
C LEU A 14 16.74 -6.85 8.12
N ARG A 15 17.96 -6.90 8.67
CA ARG A 15 18.30 -6.11 9.86
C ARG A 15 18.33 -4.61 9.59
N GLN A 16 18.68 -4.19 8.37
CA GLN A 16 18.57 -2.79 7.97
C GLN A 16 17.11 -2.36 7.91
N LEU A 17 16.25 -3.13 7.24
CA LEU A 17 14.81 -2.89 7.21
C LEU A 17 14.22 -2.80 8.62
N ALA A 18 14.60 -3.70 9.52
CA ALA A 18 14.18 -3.67 10.92
C ALA A 18 14.61 -2.39 11.66
N ARG A 19 15.77 -1.82 11.33
CA ARG A 19 16.17 -0.52 11.87
C ARG A 19 15.33 0.61 11.29
N ASP A 20 15.08 0.59 9.99
CA ASP A 20 14.34 1.65 9.28
C ASP A 20 12.89 1.78 9.79
N VAL A 21 12.26 0.66 10.19
CA VAL A 21 10.92 0.64 10.81
C VAL A 21 10.94 0.62 12.34
N ASN A 22 12.08 0.92 12.98
CA ASN A 22 12.26 0.97 14.44
C ASN A 22 11.94 -0.34 15.21
N VAL A 23 12.01 -1.50 14.55
CA VAL A 23 11.84 -2.82 15.19
C VAL A 23 13.00 -3.16 16.15
N SER A 24 14.09 -2.38 16.14
CA SER A 24 15.27 -2.55 17.00
C SER A 24 15.05 -2.31 18.50
N HIS A 25 13.99 -1.61 18.90
CA HIS A 25 13.75 -1.23 20.30
C HIS A 25 12.67 -2.07 21.02
N GLY A 26 11.81 -2.77 20.28
CA GLY A 26 10.67 -3.50 20.85
C GLY A 26 10.96 -4.95 21.26
N ALA A 27 12.02 -5.55 20.74
CA ALA A 27 12.40 -6.93 21.03
C ALA A 27 13.90 -7.00 21.34
N PRO A 28 14.35 -7.71 22.39
CA PRO A 28 15.76 -7.96 22.59
C PRO A 28 16.31 -8.60 21.31
N ALA A 29 17.37 -8.05 20.72
CA ALA A 29 18.03 -8.62 19.53
C ALA A 29 18.49 -10.09 19.72
N LYS A 30 18.39 -10.62 20.95
CA LYS A 30 18.60 -12.00 21.38
C LYS A 30 17.33 -12.90 21.35
N HIS A 31 16.18 -12.39 20.87
CA HIS A 31 14.90 -13.11 20.89
C HIS A 31 14.22 -13.33 19.53
N PHE A 32 14.83 -12.94 18.41
CA PHE A 32 14.47 -13.54 17.12
C PHE A 32 15.10 -14.93 17.06
N ARG A 33 14.41 -15.94 17.60
CA ARG A 33 14.85 -17.35 17.55
C ARG A 33 14.86 -17.90 16.12
N ASP A 34 14.25 -17.19 15.16
CA ASP A 34 14.16 -17.54 13.74
C ASP A 34 14.20 -16.29 12.82
N LYS A 35 14.68 -16.48 11.58
CA LYS A 35 14.63 -15.47 10.50
C LYS A 35 13.19 -15.02 10.24
N GLN A 36 12.23 -15.92 10.45
CA GLN A 36 10.81 -15.71 10.18
C GLN A 36 10.16 -14.69 11.13
N ALA A 37 10.36 -14.79 12.45
CA ALA A 37 9.78 -13.79 13.37
C ALA A 37 10.33 -12.39 13.13
N LEU A 38 11.58 -12.27 12.65
CA LEU A 38 12.12 -10.97 12.23
C LEU A 38 11.41 -10.46 10.97
N ILE A 39 11.17 -11.31 9.97
CA ILE A 39 10.39 -10.97 8.77
C ILE A 39 8.97 -10.53 9.15
N ASP A 40 8.30 -11.26 10.03
CA ASP A 40 6.95 -10.97 10.47
C ASP A 40 6.87 -9.63 11.23
N ALA A 41 7.82 -9.38 12.13
CA ALA A 41 7.91 -8.12 12.88
C ALA A 41 8.19 -6.92 11.95
N VAL A 42 9.08 -7.09 10.97
CA VAL A 42 9.39 -6.06 9.95
C VAL A 42 8.16 -5.78 9.09
N ALA A 43 7.46 -6.81 8.64
CA ALA A 43 6.25 -6.68 7.83
C ALA A 43 5.14 -5.95 8.61
N LEU A 44 4.92 -6.33 9.88
CA LEU A 44 3.91 -5.71 10.73
C LEU A 44 4.20 -4.22 10.95
N ALA A 45 5.41 -3.87 11.38
CA ALA A 45 5.82 -2.48 11.60
C ALA A 45 5.79 -1.66 10.30
N GLY A 46 6.10 -2.28 9.16
CA GLY A 46 5.97 -1.69 7.84
C GLY A 46 4.52 -1.31 7.51
N PHE A 47 3.57 -2.22 7.69
CA PHE A 47 2.15 -1.92 7.49
C PHE A 47 1.64 -0.86 8.48
N GLU A 48 2.02 -0.92 9.75
CA GLU A 48 1.65 0.11 10.73
C GLU A 48 2.12 1.51 10.31
N SER A 49 3.37 1.61 9.83
CA SER A 49 3.96 2.85 9.35
C SER A 49 3.22 3.39 8.12
N MET A 50 2.97 2.53 7.13
CA MET A 50 2.21 2.89 5.93
C MET A 50 0.78 3.32 6.27
N ASN A 51 0.09 2.56 7.12
CA ASN A 51 -1.28 2.85 7.54
C ASN A 51 -1.39 4.15 8.32
N ARG A 52 -0.38 4.53 9.13
CA ARG A 52 -0.33 5.86 9.75
C ARG A 52 -0.31 6.96 8.70
N ARG A 53 0.62 6.90 7.74
CA ARG A 53 0.73 7.90 6.66
C ARG A 53 -0.59 8.03 5.87
N ILE A 54 -1.22 6.90 5.55
CA ILE A 54 -2.51 6.87 4.86
C ILE A 54 -3.61 7.54 5.69
N ARG A 55 -3.73 7.23 6.98
CA ARG A 55 -4.74 7.85 7.86
C ARG A 55 -4.52 9.34 8.04
N ASP A 56 -3.29 9.77 8.24
CA ASP A 56 -2.95 11.19 8.39
C ASP A 56 -3.32 11.96 7.11
N ALA A 57 -3.01 11.39 5.94
CA ALA A 57 -3.37 11.97 4.65
C ALA A 57 -4.90 12.03 4.44
N ALA A 58 -5.63 11.00 4.87
CA ALA A 58 -7.09 10.96 4.82
C ALA A 58 -7.76 12.04 5.68
N GLN A 59 -7.06 12.62 6.66
CA GLN A 59 -7.56 13.68 7.55
C GLN A 59 -7.12 15.09 7.14
N SER A 60 -6.15 15.22 6.21
CA SER A 60 -5.45 16.49 5.96
C SER A 60 -5.95 17.26 4.73
N GLY A 61 -6.89 16.71 3.95
CA GLY A 61 -7.40 17.35 2.73
C GLY A 61 -8.56 18.33 2.97
N ALA A 62 -8.62 19.40 2.17
CA ALA A 62 -9.65 20.44 2.27
C ALA A 62 -11.06 19.97 1.84
N ASP A 63 -11.11 19.01 0.91
CA ASP A 63 -12.33 18.38 0.40
C ASP A 63 -12.11 16.88 0.15
N LEU A 64 -13.19 16.16 -0.23
CA LEU A 64 -13.17 14.71 -0.46
C LEU A 64 -12.12 14.30 -1.50
N ARG A 65 -12.02 15.08 -2.59
CA ARG A 65 -11.04 14.82 -3.66
C ARG A 65 -9.62 15.03 -3.16
N GLY A 66 -9.35 16.12 -2.45
CA GLY A 66 -8.04 16.42 -1.88
C GLY A 66 -7.59 15.36 -0.88
N ARG A 67 -8.51 14.84 -0.05
CA ARG A 67 -8.24 13.69 0.83
C ARG A 67 -7.86 12.45 0.02
N PHE A 68 -8.62 12.15 -1.05
CA PHE A 68 -8.34 11.00 -1.94
C PHE A 68 -6.95 11.10 -2.60
N VAL A 69 -6.60 12.28 -3.12
CA VAL A 69 -5.27 12.56 -3.67
C VAL A 69 -4.18 12.43 -2.62
N GLY A 70 -4.41 12.93 -1.41
CA GLY A 70 -3.48 12.78 -0.29
C GLY A 70 -3.18 11.32 0.03
N VAL A 71 -4.22 10.48 0.11
CA VAL A 71 -4.07 9.04 0.38
C VAL A 71 -3.31 8.33 -0.74
N ALA A 72 -3.64 8.62 -2.00
CA ALA A 72 -2.95 8.05 -3.16
C ALA A 72 -1.45 8.38 -3.15
N ARG A 73 -1.10 9.64 -2.89
CA ARG A 73 0.30 10.08 -2.76
C ARG A 73 1.01 9.42 -1.59
N ALA A 74 0.37 9.38 -0.42
CA ALA A 74 0.95 8.75 0.78
C ALA A 74 1.31 7.28 0.54
N TYR A 75 0.45 6.54 -0.18
CA TYR A 75 0.73 5.16 -0.57
C TYR A 75 1.91 5.05 -1.53
N VAL A 76 1.91 5.81 -2.64
CA VAL A 76 2.96 5.71 -3.66
C VAL A 76 4.31 6.18 -3.12
N HIS A 77 4.34 7.24 -2.32
CA HIS A 77 5.56 7.72 -1.67
C HIS A 77 6.15 6.66 -0.75
N PHE A 78 5.35 6.05 0.11
CA PHE A 78 5.82 4.96 0.97
C PHE A 78 6.42 3.81 0.15
N ALA A 79 5.74 3.42 -0.94
CA ALA A 79 6.17 2.34 -1.81
C ALA A 79 7.48 2.65 -2.56
N VAL A 80 7.68 3.90 -3.00
CA VAL A 80 8.89 4.35 -3.70
C VAL A 80 10.06 4.59 -2.74
N GLU A 81 9.79 5.09 -1.53
CA GLU A 81 10.81 5.29 -0.49
C GLU A 81 11.31 3.95 0.10
N HIS A 82 10.42 2.95 0.17
CA HIS A 82 10.70 1.68 0.84
C HIS A 82 10.33 0.44 -0.01
N PRO A 83 10.87 0.28 -1.23
CA PRO A 83 10.44 -0.78 -2.15
C PRO A 83 10.73 -2.18 -1.61
N ALA A 84 11.92 -2.41 -1.04
CA ALA A 84 12.28 -3.70 -0.44
C ALA A 84 11.40 -4.05 0.77
N LEU A 85 11.04 -3.05 1.59
CA LEU A 85 10.13 -3.24 2.71
C LEU A 85 8.72 -3.61 2.22
N LEU A 86 8.24 -2.93 1.18
CA LEU A 86 6.94 -3.21 0.58
C LEU A 86 6.86 -4.66 0.05
N THR A 87 7.91 -5.14 -0.60
CA THR A 87 8.01 -6.53 -1.03
C THR A 87 7.90 -7.48 0.16
N VAL A 88 8.68 -7.26 1.22
CA VAL A 88 8.63 -8.09 2.44
C VAL A 88 7.21 -8.06 3.03
N MET A 89 6.60 -6.89 3.18
CA MET A 89 5.26 -6.73 3.74
C MET A 89 4.21 -7.59 3.01
N TYR A 90 4.11 -7.46 1.68
CA TYR A 90 3.10 -8.20 0.92
C TYR A 90 3.42 -9.69 0.80
N SER A 91 4.69 -10.06 0.59
CA SER A 91 5.09 -11.47 0.57
C SER A 91 4.75 -12.17 1.89
N THR A 92 5.02 -11.53 3.03
CA THR A 92 4.72 -12.09 4.35
C THR A 92 3.21 -12.14 4.61
N LYS A 93 2.46 -11.08 4.30
CA LYS A 93 0.99 -11.04 4.44
C LYS A 93 0.28 -12.14 3.67
N HIS A 94 0.79 -12.51 2.50
CA HIS A 94 0.20 -13.52 1.62
C HIS A 94 0.76 -14.93 1.85
N HIS A 95 1.71 -15.10 2.77
CA HIS A 95 2.21 -16.42 3.16
C HIS A 95 1.09 -17.23 3.83
N PRO A 96 0.99 -18.56 3.57
CA PRO A 96 -0.03 -19.42 4.20
C PRO A 96 -0.04 -19.37 5.73
N ASP A 97 1.15 -19.21 6.33
CA ASP A 97 1.33 -19.16 7.78
C ASP A 97 1.28 -17.72 8.36
N SER A 98 0.84 -16.73 7.58
CA SER A 98 0.73 -15.35 8.06
C SER A 98 -0.20 -15.26 9.27
N SER A 99 0.24 -14.55 10.31
CA SER A 99 -0.61 -14.29 11.48
C SER A 99 -1.86 -13.49 11.09
N GLU A 100 -2.94 -13.70 11.86
CA GLU A 100 -4.18 -12.95 11.70
C GLU A 100 -3.95 -11.44 11.91
N GLU A 101 -3.13 -11.08 12.91
CA GLU A 101 -2.74 -9.70 13.18
C GLU A 101 -2.08 -9.04 11.96
N LEU A 102 -1.11 -9.71 11.31
CA LEU A 102 -0.45 -9.17 10.13
C LEU A 102 -1.44 -8.98 8.98
N ARG A 103 -2.32 -9.96 8.75
CA ARG A 103 -3.35 -9.87 7.71
C ARG A 103 -4.31 -8.71 7.96
N ASN A 104 -4.80 -8.57 9.20
CA ASN A 104 -5.72 -7.52 9.61
C ASN A 104 -5.08 -6.13 9.50
N THR A 105 -3.83 -5.98 9.93
CA THR A 105 -3.07 -4.74 9.78
C THR A 105 -2.83 -4.43 8.30
N GLY A 106 -2.51 -5.44 7.49
CA GLY A 106 -2.23 -5.30 6.07
C GLY A 106 -3.43 -4.92 5.19
N VAL A 107 -4.67 -4.94 5.71
CA VAL A 107 -5.87 -4.50 4.99
C VAL A 107 -6.40 -3.13 5.46
N GLN A 108 -5.86 -2.53 6.52
CA GLN A 108 -6.39 -1.25 7.03
C GLN A 108 -6.33 -0.12 5.99
N GLY A 109 -5.24 -0.04 5.20
CA GLY A 109 -5.12 0.97 4.15
C GLY A 109 -6.22 0.87 3.08
N ILE A 110 -6.61 -0.36 2.68
CA ILE A 110 -7.71 -0.53 1.72
C ILE A 110 -9.06 -0.18 2.35
N HIS A 111 -9.27 -0.47 3.63
CA HIS A 111 -10.50 -0.09 4.33
C HIS A 111 -10.65 1.44 4.42
N VAL A 112 -9.56 2.20 4.59
CA VAL A 112 -9.60 3.67 4.52
C VAL A 112 -10.09 4.12 3.14
N ALA A 113 -9.55 3.56 2.06
CA ALA A 113 -9.97 3.90 0.70
C ALA A 113 -11.45 3.54 0.44
N GLN A 114 -11.91 2.38 0.92
CA GLN A 114 -13.32 1.96 0.82
C GLN A 114 -14.26 2.94 1.53
N ALA A 115 -13.93 3.33 2.76
CA ALA A 115 -14.72 4.28 3.53
C ALA A 115 -14.79 5.66 2.85
N MET A 116 -13.68 6.14 2.28
CA MET A 116 -13.66 7.41 1.56
C MET A 116 -14.47 7.38 0.27
N ILE A 117 -14.47 6.26 -0.45
CA ILE A 117 -15.30 6.09 -1.65
C ILE A 117 -16.78 6.08 -1.25
N ALA A 118 -17.17 5.35 -0.21
CA ALA A 118 -18.53 5.34 0.29
C ALA A 118 -18.99 6.74 0.74
N GLU A 119 -18.15 7.45 1.52
CA GLU A 119 -18.41 8.83 1.93
C GLU A 119 -18.62 9.76 0.73
N ALA A 120 -17.79 9.63 -0.30
CA ALA A 120 -17.91 10.46 -1.50
C ALA A 120 -19.13 10.11 -2.36
N GLN A 121 -19.62 8.87 -2.32
CA GLN A 121 -20.88 8.48 -2.94
C GLN A 121 -22.09 9.02 -2.17
N GLU A 122 -22.07 8.97 -0.84
CA GLU A 122 -23.12 9.54 0.02
C GLU A 122 -23.23 11.06 -0.15
N ALA A 123 -22.12 11.73 -0.48
CA ALA A 123 -22.07 13.15 -0.76
C ALA A 123 -22.34 13.52 -2.23
N ASP A 124 -22.80 12.58 -3.06
CA ASP A 124 -23.02 12.73 -4.51
C ASP A 124 -21.79 13.22 -5.31
N ALA A 125 -20.58 13.08 -4.74
CA ALA A 125 -19.33 13.45 -5.39
C ALA A 125 -18.80 12.35 -6.31
N LEU A 126 -19.17 11.09 -6.05
CA LEU A 126 -18.90 9.93 -6.89
C LEU A 126 -20.21 9.21 -7.26
N ALA A 127 -20.24 8.59 -8.45
CA ALA A 127 -21.40 7.81 -8.87
C ALA A 127 -21.57 6.53 -8.02
N PRO A 128 -22.80 5.99 -7.90
CA PRO A 128 -23.04 4.72 -7.21
C PRO A 128 -22.24 3.56 -7.81
N GLY A 129 -21.72 2.70 -6.95
CA GLY A 129 -20.89 1.55 -7.31
C GLY A 129 -20.37 0.85 -6.06
N ASN A 130 -19.88 -0.39 -6.18
CA ASN A 130 -19.36 -1.12 -5.03
C ASN A 130 -18.04 -0.50 -4.53
N PRO A 131 -17.97 0.08 -3.31
CA PRO A 131 -16.76 0.71 -2.78
C PRO A 131 -15.57 -0.25 -2.67
N GLU A 132 -15.81 -1.54 -2.41
CA GLU A 132 -14.75 -2.55 -2.30
C GLU A 132 -14.04 -2.76 -3.64
N THR A 133 -14.83 -2.93 -4.71
CA THR A 133 -14.30 -3.10 -6.07
C THR A 133 -13.57 -1.83 -6.53
N LEU A 134 -14.16 -0.65 -6.30
CA LEU A 134 -13.56 0.62 -6.68
C LEU A 134 -12.25 0.90 -5.93
N ALA A 135 -12.20 0.59 -4.63
CA ALA A 135 -10.97 0.69 -3.84
C ALA A 135 -9.88 -0.26 -4.39
N MET A 136 -10.25 -1.47 -4.80
CA MET A 136 -9.32 -2.41 -5.42
C MET A 136 -8.78 -1.88 -6.76
N VAL A 137 -9.63 -1.28 -7.60
CA VAL A 137 -9.20 -0.64 -8.86
C VAL A 137 -8.21 0.49 -8.60
N CYS A 138 -8.46 1.31 -7.58
CA CYS A 138 -7.52 2.35 -7.16
C CYS A 138 -6.20 1.74 -6.70
N PHE A 139 -6.26 0.70 -5.86
CA PHE A 139 -5.08 0.03 -5.33
C PHE A 139 -4.21 -0.57 -6.44
N VAL A 140 -4.77 -1.35 -7.37
CA VAL A 140 -3.97 -1.96 -8.45
C VAL A 140 -3.33 -0.91 -9.35
N SER A 141 -4.04 0.19 -9.62
CA SER A 141 -3.53 1.29 -10.45
C SER A 141 -2.35 1.99 -9.77
N LEU A 142 -2.51 2.36 -8.50
CA LEU A 142 -1.46 3.04 -7.73
C LEU A 142 -0.29 2.11 -7.41
N HIS A 143 -0.54 0.82 -7.15
CA HIS A 143 0.51 -0.17 -6.96
C HIS A 143 1.33 -0.37 -8.24
N GLY A 144 0.68 -0.41 -9.40
CA GLY A 144 1.36 -0.43 -10.69
C GLY A 144 2.25 0.79 -10.90
N THR A 145 1.74 2.00 -10.61
CA THR A 145 2.51 3.23 -10.65
C THR A 145 3.73 3.16 -9.72
N ALA A 146 3.55 2.73 -8.48
CA ALA A 146 4.63 2.61 -7.51
C ALA A 146 5.70 1.59 -7.93
N LEU A 147 5.29 0.44 -8.49
CA LEU A 147 6.20 -0.60 -8.95
C LEU A 147 7.09 -0.10 -10.11
N LEU A 148 6.48 0.58 -11.09
CA LEU A 148 7.23 1.17 -12.22
C LEU A 148 8.15 2.29 -11.74
N ALA A 149 7.67 3.15 -10.85
CA ALA A 149 8.45 4.22 -10.24
C ALA A 149 9.68 3.69 -9.49
N ALA A 150 9.50 2.70 -8.61
CA ALA A 150 10.59 2.11 -7.85
C ALA A 150 11.66 1.43 -8.74
N GLY A 151 11.25 0.91 -9.90
CA GLY A 151 12.15 0.33 -10.89
C GLY A 151 12.79 1.33 -11.85
N GLY A 152 12.45 2.62 -11.78
CA GLY A 152 12.93 3.64 -12.73
C GLY A 152 12.34 3.52 -14.14
N HIS A 153 11.19 2.85 -14.28
CA HIS A 153 10.54 2.53 -15.57
C HIS A 153 9.45 3.53 -15.96
N LEU A 154 9.55 4.79 -15.53
CA LEU A 154 8.58 5.83 -15.91
C LEU A 154 8.97 6.58 -17.20
N ASP A 155 10.02 6.14 -17.90
CA ASP A 155 10.44 6.66 -19.21
C ASP A 155 10.53 8.20 -19.29
N GLY A 156 11.10 8.81 -18.23
CA GLY A 156 11.29 10.26 -18.13
C GLY A 156 10.14 11.03 -17.48
N ASN A 157 9.02 10.38 -17.14
CA ASN A 157 7.95 10.99 -16.37
C ASN A 157 8.29 11.03 -14.88
N SER A 158 7.91 12.11 -14.19
CA SER A 158 8.10 12.20 -12.74
C SER A 158 7.06 11.34 -12.00
N VAL A 159 7.43 10.84 -10.81
CA VAL A 159 6.50 10.09 -9.95
C VAL A 159 5.28 10.94 -9.62
N GLU A 160 5.46 12.23 -9.32
CA GLU A 160 4.36 13.14 -8.99
C GLU A 160 3.36 13.31 -10.12
N ASP A 161 3.85 13.47 -11.36
CA ASP A 161 2.99 13.67 -12.52
C ASP A 161 2.16 12.42 -12.79
N VAL A 162 2.78 11.24 -12.73
CA VAL A 162 2.09 9.97 -12.96
C VAL A 162 1.07 9.71 -11.85
N VAL A 163 1.43 9.90 -10.58
CA VAL A 163 0.49 9.73 -9.45
C VAL A 163 -0.69 10.69 -9.57
N THR A 164 -0.44 11.96 -9.92
CA THR A 164 -1.50 12.96 -10.10
C THR A 164 -2.42 12.56 -11.24
N ALA A 165 -1.88 12.23 -12.41
CA ALA A 165 -2.66 11.82 -13.58
C ALA A 165 -3.46 10.53 -13.34
N THR A 166 -2.87 9.52 -12.69
CA THR A 166 -3.57 8.29 -12.31
C THR A 166 -4.73 8.59 -11.38
N THR A 167 -4.51 9.41 -10.35
CA THR A 167 -5.53 9.75 -9.35
C THR A 167 -6.66 10.57 -9.94
N ASP A 168 -6.34 11.57 -10.77
CA ASP A 168 -7.34 12.40 -11.46
C ASP A 168 -8.19 11.57 -12.42
N THR A 169 -7.57 10.63 -13.13
CA THR A 169 -8.27 9.70 -14.04
C THR A 169 -9.22 8.79 -13.27
N LEU A 170 -8.76 8.21 -12.16
CA LEU A 170 -9.58 7.37 -11.29
C LEU A 170 -10.76 8.15 -10.71
N TRP A 171 -10.50 9.34 -10.16
CA TRP A 171 -11.55 10.20 -9.60
C TRP A 171 -12.60 10.56 -10.66
N ALA A 172 -12.17 11.03 -11.83
CA ALA A 172 -13.07 11.40 -12.91
C ALA A 172 -13.89 10.20 -13.41
N GLY A 173 -13.26 9.02 -13.54
CA GLY A 173 -13.95 7.79 -13.95
C GLY A 173 -14.99 7.33 -12.92
N MET A 174 -14.66 7.39 -11.63
CA MET A 174 -15.62 7.07 -10.56
C MET A 174 -16.74 8.11 -10.46
N ALA A 175 -16.46 9.39 -10.70
CA ALA A 175 -17.47 10.45 -10.70
C ALA A 175 -18.44 10.34 -11.88
N ALA A 176 -17.95 9.95 -13.06
CA ALA A 176 -18.80 9.72 -14.23
C ALA A 176 -19.64 8.43 -14.12
N GLY A 177 -19.17 7.46 -13.32
CA GLY A 177 -19.71 6.10 -13.27
C GLY A 177 -19.26 5.27 -14.46
N VAL A 178 -19.00 3.98 -14.24
CA VAL A 178 -18.77 3.05 -15.34
C VAL A 178 -20.13 2.68 -15.93
N PRO A 179 -20.40 2.93 -17.23
CA PRO A 179 -21.65 2.48 -17.83
C PRO A 179 -21.80 0.98 -17.61
N ALA A 180 -22.96 0.55 -17.11
CA ALA A 180 -23.25 -0.88 -17.03
C ALA A 180 -22.99 -1.49 -18.41
N ALA A 181 -22.14 -2.53 -18.47
CA ALA A 181 -21.92 -3.27 -19.69
C ALA A 181 -23.32 -3.69 -20.20
N GLN A 182 -23.70 -3.21 -21.39
CA GLN A 182 -24.97 -3.62 -21.99
C GLN A 182 -24.93 -5.15 -22.05
N PRO A 183 -25.94 -5.85 -21.51
CA PRO A 183 -25.96 -7.30 -21.57
C PRO A 183 -25.86 -7.69 -23.06
N GLN A 184 -24.82 -8.46 -23.39
CA GLN A 184 -24.68 -9.00 -24.73
C GLN A 184 -25.93 -9.86 -24.97
N LEU A 185 -26.80 -9.39 -25.87
CA LEU A 185 -27.91 -10.18 -26.39
C LEU A 185 -27.30 -11.39 -27.10
N HIS A 186 -27.39 -12.56 -26.47
CA HIS A 186 -27.19 -13.86 -27.11
C HIS A 186 -28.43 -14.25 -27.89
#